data_AF-A0A7S2K6G9-F1
#
_entry.id   AF-A0A7S2K6G9-F1
#
_cell.length_a   1.000
_cell.length_b   1.000
_cell.length_c   1.000
_cell.angle_alpha   90.00
_cell.angle_beta   90.00
_cell.angle_gamma   90.00
#
_symmetry.space_group_name_H-M   'P 1'
#
loop_
_entity.id
_entity.type
_entity.pdbx_description
1 polymer ?
#
loop_
_entity_poly.entity_id
_entity_poly.type
_entity_poly.pdbx_seq_one_letter_code
_entity_poly.pdbx_strand_id
1 'polypeptide(L)'
;MKENTPSTTALLVAIIIIILGGDRQGRKICPSELINVQTELIRCTKLIPCFSLFTLMFQCTVMTKWIRFICNLYSPGLLNGVGKRKAYIETAVRNELSIPGSGGSRHAVEQVLVVASGYDTLALRLAEEFPHVLFYEVDHPATMAIKRRAVQFYQMSDEGSIDFRRQSISNLRLISADLTK
;
A
#
# COMPACT_ATOMS: atom_id res chain seq x y z
N MET A 1 11.58 12.78 8.40
CA MET A 1 12.14 11.61 9.11
C MET A 1 13.29 12.09 9.98
N LYS A 2 13.47 11.53 11.19
CA LYS A 2 14.60 11.89 12.04
C LYS A 2 15.69 10.83 11.86
N GLU A 3 16.92 11.26 11.57
CA GLU A 3 18.14 10.47 11.83
C GLU A 3 18.12 9.01 11.32
N ASN A 4 17.86 8.79 10.02
CA ASN A 4 17.90 7.44 9.41
C ASN A 4 16.93 6.40 10.01
N THR A 5 15.86 6.84 10.68
CA THR A 5 14.80 5.94 11.14
C THR A 5 13.68 5.79 10.11
N PRO A 6 13.05 4.60 9.98
CA PRO A 6 11.89 4.40 9.12
C PRO A 6 10.72 5.31 9.51
N SER A 7 9.89 5.67 8.53
CA SER A 7 8.78 6.60 8.75
C SER A 7 7.66 5.99 9.61
N THR A 8 7.51 6.46 10.85
CA THR A 8 6.39 6.13 11.73
C THR A 8 5.05 6.54 11.13
N THR A 9 5.01 7.69 10.44
CA THR A 9 3.80 8.17 9.77
C THR A 9 3.39 7.22 8.65
N ALA A 10 4.34 6.72 7.86
CA ALA A 10 4.05 5.73 6.82
C ALA A 10 3.50 4.42 7.42
N LEU A 11 4.07 3.97 8.54
CA LEU A 11 3.58 2.79 9.25
C LEU A 11 2.16 3.00 9.79
N LEU A 12 1.86 4.17 10.37
CA LEU A 12 0.52 4.52 10.85
C LEU A 12 -0.51 4.48 9.71
N VAL A 13 -0.18 5.04 8.55
CA VAL A 13 -1.07 5.00 7.38
C VAL A 13 -1.32 3.56 6.92
N ALA A 14 -0.29 2.71 6.92
CA ALA A 14 -0.44 1.30 6.59
C ALA A 14 -1.33 0.55 7.59
N ILE A 15 -1.18 0.82 8.88
CA ILE A 15 -2.04 0.27 9.95
C ILE A 15 -3.49 0.72 9.76
N ILE A 16 -3.73 1.99 9.44
CA ILE A 16 -5.07 2.52 9.16
C ILE A 16 -5.74 1.74 8.02
N ILE A 17 -5.00 1.40 6.96
CA ILE A 17 -5.52 0.60 5.83
C ILE A 17 -5.90 -0.82 6.31
N ILE A 18 -5.08 -1.46 7.15
CA ILE A 18 -5.41 -2.78 7.72
C ILE A 18 -6.67 -2.69 8.60
N ILE A 19 -6.78 -1.65 9.43
CA ILE A 19 -7.97 -1.40 10.28
C ILE A 19 -9.22 -1.21 9.41
N LEU A 20 -9.14 -0.42 8.33
CA LEU A 20 -10.25 -0.26 7.38
C LEU A 20 -10.71 -1.60 6.79
N GLY A 21 -9.80 -2.58 6.69
CA GLY A 21 -10.11 -3.92 6.23
C GLY A 21 -10.94 -4.78 7.18
N GLY A 22 -11.08 -4.42 8.46
CA GLY A 22 -11.77 -5.24 9.47
C GLY A 22 -13.30 -5.19 9.43
N ASP A 23 -13.90 -4.24 8.72
CA ASP A 23 -15.35 -4.08 8.62
C ASP A 23 -15.84 -3.82 7.19
N ARG A 24 -17.13 -4.09 6.95
CA ARG A 24 -17.75 -3.97 5.62
C ARG A 24 -17.72 -2.54 5.06
N GLN A 25 -17.79 -1.52 5.91
CA GLN A 25 -17.81 -0.13 5.44
C GLN A 25 -16.40 0.27 4.95
N GLY A 26 -15.34 -0.07 5.68
CA GLY A 26 -13.98 0.20 5.23
C GLY A 26 -13.60 -0.58 3.96
N ARG A 27 -14.00 -1.86 3.86
CA ARG A 27 -13.79 -2.67 2.64
C ARG A 27 -14.47 -2.10 1.38
N LYS A 28 -15.57 -1.35 1.52
CA LYS A 28 -16.23 -0.66 0.40
C LYS A 28 -15.50 0.62 -0.04
N ILE A 29 -14.71 1.21 0.85
CA ILE A 29 -14.00 2.47 0.58
C ILE A 29 -12.66 2.18 -0.08
N CYS A 30 -11.96 1.15 0.36
CA CYS A 30 -10.64 0.81 -0.17
C CYS A 30 -10.74 0.08 -1.53
N PRO A 31 -9.76 0.27 -2.43
CA PRO A 31 -9.60 -0.54 -3.62
C PRO A 31 -9.57 -2.04 -3.32
N SER A 32 -10.01 -2.83 -4.30
CA SER A 32 -9.87 -4.29 -4.27
C SER A 32 -8.38 -4.64 -4.09
N GLU A 33 -8.12 -5.68 -3.30
CA GLU A 33 -6.78 -6.20 -2.98
C GLU A 33 -5.89 -5.31 -2.10
N LEU A 34 -6.11 -3.99 -2.03
CA LEU A 34 -5.29 -3.07 -1.21
C LEU A 34 -5.08 -3.60 0.21
N ILE A 35 -6.16 -4.02 0.88
CA ILE A 35 -6.10 -4.50 2.27
C ILE A 35 -5.26 -5.77 2.38
N ASN A 36 -5.43 -6.73 1.47
CA ASN A 36 -4.74 -8.01 1.52
C ASN A 36 -3.24 -7.84 1.27
N VAL A 37 -2.89 -7.12 0.20
CA VAL A 37 -1.49 -6.85 -0.15
C VAL A 37 -0.82 -5.97 0.91
N GLN A 38 -1.53 -4.97 1.45
CA GLN A 38 -1.02 -4.16 2.55
C GLN A 38 -0.76 -4.99 3.81
N THR A 39 -1.67 -5.92 4.15
CA THR A 39 -1.53 -6.79 5.32
C THR A 39 -0.31 -7.68 5.18
N GLU A 40 -0.15 -8.36 4.03
CA GLU A 40 1.01 -9.22 3.80
C GLU A 40 2.32 -8.42 3.69
N LEU A 41 2.32 -7.25 3.04
CA LEU A 41 3.52 -6.42 2.99
C LEU A 41 3.97 -6.03 4.40
N ILE A 42 3.05 -5.57 5.26
CA ILE A 42 3.37 -5.19 6.64
C ILE A 42 3.81 -6.41 7.46
N ARG A 43 3.22 -7.58 7.27
CA ARG A 43 3.71 -8.84 7.86
C ARG A 43 5.18 -9.07 7.54
N CYS A 44 5.56 -8.89 6.27
CA CYS A 44 6.92 -9.07 5.80
C CYS A 44 7.91 -8.02 6.35
N THR A 45 7.44 -6.85 6.78
CA THR A 45 8.32 -5.82 7.38
C THR A 45 8.87 -6.22 8.76
N LYS A 46 8.18 -7.12 9.49
CA LYS A 46 8.47 -7.47 10.89
C LYS A 46 8.52 -6.28 11.87
N LEU A 47 7.92 -5.13 11.51
CA LEU A 47 7.89 -3.94 12.36
C LEU A 47 6.89 -4.05 13.52
N ILE A 48 5.89 -4.91 13.37
CA ILE A 48 4.85 -5.12 14.38
C ILE A 48 5.15 -6.46 15.07
N PRO A 49 5.53 -6.46 16.35
CA PRO A 49 5.69 -7.70 17.10
C PRO A 49 4.34 -8.41 17.19
N CYS A 50 4.34 -9.74 17.17
CA CYS A 50 3.12 -10.55 17.23
C CYS A 50 2.08 -10.17 16.15
N PHE A 51 2.55 -9.95 14.92
CA PHE A 51 1.68 -9.52 13.80
C PHE A 51 0.42 -10.38 13.64
N SER A 52 0.50 -11.70 13.86
CA SER A 52 -0.67 -12.58 13.78
C SER A 52 -1.77 -12.25 14.80
N LEU A 53 -1.39 -11.86 16.02
CA LEU A 53 -2.35 -11.41 17.03
C LEU A 53 -2.90 -10.03 16.66
N PHE A 54 -2.05 -9.14 16.17
CA PHE A 54 -2.45 -7.84 15.65
C PHE A 54 -3.50 -7.98 14.55
N THR A 55 -3.26 -8.81 13.53
CA THR A 55 -4.24 -9.03 12.45
C THR A 55 -5.54 -9.61 12.97
N LEU A 56 -5.49 -10.58 13.88
CA LEU A 56 -6.70 -11.16 14.47
C LEU A 56 -7.54 -10.10 15.20
N MET A 57 -6.91 -9.21 15.97
CA MET A 57 -7.59 -8.13 16.67
C MET A 57 -8.27 -7.14 15.72
N PHE A 58 -7.57 -6.71 14.66
CA PHE A 58 -8.05 -5.68 13.74
C PHE A 58 -8.91 -6.21 12.58
N GLN A 59 -8.97 -7.54 12.39
CA GLN A 59 -9.93 -8.22 11.52
C GLN A 59 -11.23 -8.58 12.25
N CYS A 60 -11.27 -8.47 13.59
CA CYS A 60 -12.50 -8.61 14.37
C CYS A 60 -13.42 -7.40 14.14
N THR A 61 -14.54 -7.62 13.44
CA THR A 61 -15.48 -6.55 13.06
C THR A 61 -16.04 -5.76 14.26
N VAL A 62 -16.20 -6.39 15.43
CA VAL A 62 -16.64 -5.68 16.65
C VAL A 62 -15.57 -4.68 17.10
N MET A 63 -14.32 -5.14 17.22
CA MET A 63 -13.19 -4.30 17.60
C MET A 63 -12.97 -3.17 16.60
N THR A 64 -12.99 -3.45 15.30
CA THR A 64 -12.84 -2.43 14.24
C THR A 64 -13.91 -1.35 14.31
N LYS A 65 -15.18 -1.70 14.58
CA LYS A 65 -16.26 -0.73 14.78
C LYS A 65 -16.01 0.16 16.00
N TRP A 66 -15.54 -0.42 17.11
CA TRP A 66 -15.16 0.34 18.30
C TRP A 66 -14.02 1.32 18.04
N ILE A 67 -12.96 0.87 17.36
CA ILE A 67 -11.85 1.74 16.97
C ILE A 67 -12.35 2.86 16.07
N ARG A 68 -13.18 2.56 15.07
CA ARG A 68 -13.75 3.56 14.18
C ARG A 68 -14.59 4.59 14.94
N PHE A 69 -15.38 4.15 15.91
CA PHE A 69 -16.15 5.05 16.77
C PHE A 69 -15.23 5.99 17.55
N ILE A 70 -14.22 5.45 18.23
CA ILE A 70 -13.22 6.23 18.99
C ILE A 70 -12.49 7.22 18.06
N CYS A 71 -11.99 6.75 16.91
CA CYS A 71 -11.32 7.61 15.94
C CYS A 71 -12.24 8.74 15.45
N ASN A 72 -13.53 8.47 15.23
CA ASN A 72 -14.47 9.50 14.81
C ASN A 72 -14.77 10.54 15.90
N LEU A 73 -14.60 10.20 17.18
CA LEU A 73 -14.71 11.16 18.28
C LEU A 73 -13.51 12.11 18.33
N TYR A 74 -12.28 11.59 18.18
CA TYR A 74 -11.06 12.40 18.32
C TYR A 74 -10.57 13.04 17.01
N SER A 75 -10.82 12.40 15.87
CA SER A 75 -10.34 12.82 14.55
C SER A 75 -11.36 12.42 13.49
N PRO A 76 -12.52 13.10 13.45
CA PRO A 76 -13.60 12.77 12.55
C PRO A 76 -13.12 12.74 11.10
N GLY A 77 -13.39 11.62 10.42
CA GLY A 77 -13.03 11.45 9.02
C GLY A 77 -11.60 10.98 8.75
N LEU A 78 -10.74 10.77 9.75
CA LEU A 78 -9.37 10.27 9.53
C LEU A 78 -9.35 8.96 8.74
N LEU A 79 -10.03 7.92 9.23
CA LEU A 79 -10.04 6.60 8.59
C LEU A 79 -10.65 6.67 7.19
N ASN A 80 -11.84 7.29 7.07
CA ASN A 80 -12.54 7.41 5.80
C ASN A 80 -11.76 8.27 4.79
N GLY A 81 -11.10 9.33 5.25
CA GLY A 81 -10.30 10.23 4.42
C GLY A 81 -9.07 9.52 3.86
N VAL A 82 -8.36 8.74 4.69
CA VAL A 82 -7.24 7.92 4.22
C VAL A 82 -7.70 6.91 3.17
N GLY A 83 -8.78 6.18 3.44
CA GLY A 83 -9.33 5.19 2.49
C GLY A 83 -9.76 5.83 1.17
N LYS A 84 -10.57 6.90 1.22
CA LYS A 84 -11.06 7.62 0.04
C LYS A 84 -9.92 8.22 -0.78
N ARG A 85 -8.89 8.76 -0.13
CA ARG A 85 -7.72 9.31 -0.81
C ARG A 85 -6.97 8.21 -1.58
N LYS A 86 -6.78 7.03 -0.97
CA LYS A 86 -6.16 5.90 -1.65
C LYS A 86 -6.99 5.43 -2.84
N ALA A 87 -8.30 5.31 -2.66
CA ALA A 87 -9.22 4.95 -3.74
C ALA A 87 -9.20 5.95 -4.90
N TYR A 88 -9.27 7.24 -4.59
CA TYR A 88 -9.22 8.29 -5.60
C TYR A 88 -7.92 8.26 -6.41
N ILE A 89 -6.76 8.18 -5.74
CA ILE A 89 -5.45 8.13 -6.41
C ILE A 89 -5.36 6.89 -7.29
N GLU A 90 -5.80 5.74 -6.80
CA GLU A 90 -5.76 4.51 -7.59
C GLU A 90 -6.66 4.58 -8.82
N THR A 91 -7.90 5.05 -8.68
CA THR A 91 -8.81 5.24 -9.81
C THR A 91 -8.21 6.21 -10.83
N ALA A 92 -7.61 7.32 -10.38
CA ALA A 92 -6.98 8.28 -11.27
C ALA A 92 -5.82 7.65 -12.06
N VAL A 93 -4.92 6.93 -11.39
CA VAL A 93 -3.81 6.24 -12.06
C VAL A 93 -4.33 5.20 -13.04
N ARG A 94 -5.29 4.35 -12.63
CA ARG A 94 -5.89 3.34 -13.51
C ARG A 94 -6.53 3.94 -14.75
N ASN A 95 -7.23 5.06 -14.61
CA ASN A 95 -7.84 5.75 -15.74
C ASN A 95 -6.77 6.21 -16.74
N GLU A 96 -5.68 6.82 -16.29
CA GLU A 96 -4.58 7.24 -17.19
C GLU A 96 -3.89 6.05 -17.88
N LEU A 97 -3.70 4.94 -17.16
CA LEU A 97 -3.09 3.72 -17.71
C LEU A 97 -4.01 2.97 -18.69
N SER A 98 -5.33 3.10 -18.54
CA SER A 98 -6.32 2.34 -19.32
C SER A 98 -6.70 3.01 -20.64
N ILE A 99 -6.33 4.26 -20.89
CA ILE A 99 -6.72 4.95 -22.13
C ILE A 99 -5.91 4.36 -23.30
N PRO A 100 -6.56 3.68 -24.26
CA PRO A 100 -5.88 3.19 -25.45
C PRO A 100 -5.60 4.39 -26.35
N GLY A 101 -4.33 4.78 -26.49
CA GLY A 101 -3.95 5.87 -27.38
C GLY A 101 -4.34 7.28 -26.92
N SER A 102 -4.24 7.61 -25.62
CA SER A 102 -4.20 8.99 -25.08
C SER A 102 -2.97 9.80 -25.54
N GLY A 103 -2.50 9.52 -26.75
CA GLY A 103 -1.66 10.36 -27.58
C GLY A 103 -2.38 11.59 -28.13
N GLY A 104 -3.31 12.20 -27.37
CA GLY A 104 -3.53 13.64 -27.48
C GLY A 104 -2.30 14.41 -27.00
N SER A 105 -1.54 13.79 -26.08
CA SER A 105 -0.12 14.05 -25.84
C SER A 105 0.64 12.80 -26.29
N ARG A 106 1.01 12.71 -27.57
CA ARG A 106 1.79 11.72 -28.37
C ARG A 106 2.29 10.34 -27.82
N HIS A 107 2.25 9.99 -26.54
CA HIS A 107 2.79 8.74 -25.99
C HIS A 107 1.87 8.16 -24.89
N ALA A 108 1.68 6.84 -24.92
CA ALA A 108 1.04 6.10 -23.81
C ALA A 108 1.84 6.30 -22.51
N VAL A 109 1.20 6.13 -21.36
CA VAL A 109 1.91 6.21 -20.07
C VAL A 109 2.87 5.02 -19.96
N GLU A 110 4.16 5.28 -20.14
CA GLU A 110 5.20 4.25 -20.04
C GLU A 110 5.73 4.10 -18.61
N GLN A 111 5.54 5.11 -17.77
CA GLN A 111 6.13 5.16 -16.43
C GLN A 111 5.20 5.79 -15.39
N VAL A 112 5.22 5.25 -14.17
CA VAL A 112 4.53 5.79 -13.00
C VAL A 112 5.53 5.98 -11.86
N LEU A 113 5.63 7.19 -11.33
CA LEU A 113 6.49 7.53 -10.20
C LEU A 113 5.67 7.85 -8.95
N VAL A 114 5.84 7.04 -7.90
CA VAL A 114 5.25 7.26 -6.58
C VAL A 114 6.29 7.89 -5.66
N VAL A 115 6.12 9.18 -5.38
CA VAL A 115 7.00 9.95 -4.49
C VAL A 115 6.55 9.81 -3.04
N ALA A 116 7.51 9.70 -2.12
CA ALA A 116 7.26 9.48 -0.69
C ALA A 116 6.33 8.27 -0.46
N SER A 117 6.65 7.16 -1.12
CA SER A 117 5.77 6.00 -1.22
C SER A 117 5.47 5.32 0.13
N GLY A 118 6.29 5.49 1.16
CA GLY A 118 6.09 4.84 2.45
C GLY A 118 5.98 3.32 2.29
N TYR A 119 5.03 2.72 2.99
CA TYR A 119 4.64 1.32 2.81
C TYR A 119 3.43 1.16 1.88
N ASP A 120 3.13 2.14 1.04
CA ASP A 120 2.02 2.02 0.09
C ASP A 120 2.25 0.87 -0.90
N THR A 121 1.16 0.23 -1.34
CA THR A 121 1.18 -0.94 -2.23
C THR A 121 0.61 -0.65 -3.63
N LEU A 122 0.33 0.61 -3.98
CA LEU A 122 -0.23 0.98 -5.27
C LEU A 122 0.66 0.50 -6.42
N ALA A 123 1.94 0.88 -6.44
CA ALA A 123 2.86 0.49 -7.49
C ALA A 123 3.08 -1.03 -7.53
N LEU A 124 3.12 -1.67 -6.36
CA LEU A 124 3.25 -3.12 -6.26
C LEU A 124 2.08 -3.85 -6.95
N ARG A 125 0.85 -3.44 -6.68
CA ARG A 125 -0.36 -4.04 -7.27
C ARG A 125 -0.52 -3.69 -8.74
N LEU A 126 -0.34 -2.43 -9.10
CA LEU A 126 -0.51 -1.99 -10.49
C LEU A 126 0.60 -2.49 -11.41
N ALA A 127 1.80 -2.77 -10.90
CA ALA A 127 2.86 -3.36 -11.71
C ALA A 127 2.53 -4.79 -12.16
N GLU A 128 1.83 -5.57 -11.34
CA GLU A 128 1.30 -6.89 -11.73
C GLU A 128 0.23 -6.77 -12.83
N GLU A 129 -0.63 -5.75 -12.74
CA GLU A 129 -1.74 -5.55 -13.67
C GLU A 129 -1.33 -4.91 -15.00
N PHE A 130 -0.34 -4.01 -14.99
CA PHE A 130 0.14 -3.26 -16.15
C PHE A 130 1.62 -3.60 -16.45
N PRO A 131 1.93 -4.81 -16.97
CA PRO A 131 3.31 -5.27 -17.16
C PRO A 131 4.11 -4.46 -18.19
N HIS A 132 3.44 -3.67 -19.03
CA HIS A 132 4.05 -2.80 -20.03
C HIS A 132 4.48 -1.42 -19.48
N VAL A 133 4.12 -1.11 -18.23
CA VAL A 133 4.40 0.17 -17.57
C VAL A 133 5.48 -0.02 -16.52
N LEU A 134 6.45 0.89 -16.48
CA LEU A 134 7.50 0.89 -15.46
C LEU A 134 7.03 1.66 -14.23
N PHE A 135 7.05 1.00 -13.08
CA PHE A 135 6.69 1.60 -11.80
C PHE A 135 7.92 1.91 -10.98
N TYR A 136 8.00 3.14 -10.50
CA TYR A 136 9.06 3.64 -9.63
C TYR A 136 8.48 4.07 -8.30
N GLU A 137 9.09 3.64 -7.22
CA GLU A 137 8.78 4.14 -5.89
C GLU A 137 10.01 4.80 -5.30
N VAL A 138 9.82 6.02 -4.80
CA VAL A 138 10.88 6.79 -4.14
C VAL A 138 10.49 7.06 -2.71
N ASP A 139 11.39 6.79 -1.78
CA ASP A 139 11.29 7.20 -0.38
C ASP A 139 12.68 7.24 0.24
N HIS A 140 12.75 7.79 1.44
CA HIS A 140 13.95 7.88 2.24
C HIS A 140 14.60 6.49 2.45
N PRO A 141 15.94 6.41 2.42
CA PRO A 141 16.69 5.15 2.49
C PRO A 141 16.24 4.17 3.60
N ALA A 142 16.02 4.68 4.82
CA ALA A 142 15.57 3.87 5.96
C ALA A 142 14.22 3.17 5.74
N THR A 143 13.20 3.87 5.26
CA THR A 143 11.89 3.28 4.94
C THR A 143 12.01 2.33 3.76
N MET A 144 12.74 2.76 2.72
CA MET A 144 12.88 1.99 1.49
C MET A 144 13.64 0.67 1.70
N ALA A 145 14.63 0.63 2.59
CA ALA A 145 15.34 -0.59 2.94
C ALA A 145 14.41 -1.67 3.54
N ILE A 146 13.48 -1.25 4.41
CA ILE A 146 12.47 -2.16 4.99
C ILE A 146 11.48 -2.59 3.91
N LYS A 147 10.96 -1.63 3.12
CA LYS A 147 10.01 -1.93 2.06
C LYS A 147 10.58 -2.91 1.04
N ARG A 148 11.84 -2.72 0.61
CA ARG A 148 12.52 -3.61 -0.34
C ARG A 148 12.61 -5.04 0.15
N ARG A 149 13.02 -5.24 1.41
CA ARG A 149 13.04 -6.58 2.04
C ARG A 149 11.63 -7.18 2.09
N ALA A 150 10.63 -6.38 2.48
CA ALA A 150 9.26 -6.83 2.56
C ALA A 150 8.68 -7.24 1.20
N VAL A 151 8.93 -6.46 0.14
CA VAL A 151 8.53 -6.79 -1.24
C VAL A 151 9.23 -8.07 -1.72
N GLN A 152 10.53 -8.24 -1.45
CA GLN A 152 11.25 -9.47 -1.78
C GLN A 152 10.61 -10.69 -1.11
N PHE A 153 10.35 -10.62 0.20
CA PHE A 153 9.66 -11.71 0.90
C PHE A 153 8.24 -11.96 0.37
N TYR A 154 7.50 -10.89 0.07
CA TYR A 154 6.14 -10.96 -0.48
C TYR A 154 6.10 -11.64 -1.86
N GLN A 155 7.13 -11.44 -2.68
CA GLN A 155 7.27 -12.08 -3.99
C GLN A 155 7.77 -13.53 -3.90
N MET A 156 8.53 -13.88 -2.86
CA MET A 156 9.07 -15.23 -2.64
C MET A 156 8.12 -16.16 -1.90
N SER A 157 7.10 -15.63 -1.22
CA SER A 157 6.14 -16.44 -0.46
C SER A 157 5.18 -17.19 -1.41
N ASP A 158 5.64 -18.33 -1.95
CA ASP A 158 4.91 -19.17 -2.90
C ASP A 158 4.21 -20.39 -2.25
N GLU A 159 4.29 -20.57 -0.93
CA GLU A 159 3.79 -21.81 -0.29
C GLU A 159 2.80 -21.53 0.84
N GLY A 160 1.51 -21.61 0.51
CA GLY A 160 0.49 -22.02 1.48
C GLY A 160 -0.31 -20.93 2.17
N SER A 161 -0.99 -20.04 1.42
CA SER A 161 -2.36 -19.60 1.74
C SER A 161 -2.91 -18.63 0.69
N ILE A 162 -3.94 -19.08 -0.02
CA ILE A 162 -4.83 -18.28 -0.91
C ILE A 162 -4.20 -17.88 -2.25
N ASP A 163 -4.32 -18.78 -3.23
CA ASP A 163 -4.59 -18.60 -4.68
C ASP A 163 -4.04 -17.42 -5.51
N PHE A 164 -3.02 -16.70 -5.05
CA PHE A 164 -2.30 -15.71 -5.86
C PHE A 164 -0.99 -16.30 -6.34
N ARG A 165 -0.97 -16.83 -7.56
CA ARG A 165 0.27 -17.23 -8.26
C ARG A 165 1.04 -15.94 -8.61
N ARG A 166 1.92 -15.48 -7.70
CA ARG A 166 2.62 -14.19 -7.84
C ARG A 166 3.86 -14.34 -8.71
N GLN A 167 3.84 -13.70 -9.88
CA GLN A 167 5.01 -13.62 -10.76
C GLN A 167 6.03 -12.61 -10.22
N SER A 168 7.32 -12.83 -10.50
CA SER A 168 8.35 -11.84 -10.20
C SER A 168 8.06 -10.54 -10.98
N ILE A 169 7.83 -9.44 -10.25
CA ILE A 169 7.43 -8.15 -10.82
C ILE A 169 8.67 -7.44 -11.38
N SER A 170 8.96 -7.71 -12.65
CA SER A 170 10.16 -7.21 -13.33
C SER A 170 10.09 -5.72 -13.70
N ASN A 171 8.92 -5.09 -13.64
CA ASN A 171 8.66 -3.69 -14.00
C ASN A 171 8.52 -2.76 -12.77
N LEU A 172 8.81 -3.22 -11.55
CA LEU A 172 8.83 -2.39 -10.33
C LEU A 172 10.27 -2.03 -9.92
N ARG A 173 10.51 -0.76 -9.58
CA ARG A 173 11.82 -0.23 -9.16
C ARG A 173 11.70 0.54 -7.84
N LEU A 174 12.44 0.11 -6.83
CA LEU A 174 12.44 0.69 -5.49
C LEU A 174 13.70 1.55 -5.26
N ILE A 175 13.54 2.87 -5.37
CA ILE A 175 14.62 3.86 -5.33
C ILE A 175 14.69 4.51 -3.95
N SER A 176 15.90 4.58 -3.40
CA SER A 176 16.18 5.26 -2.14
C SER A 176 16.65 6.68 -2.42
N ALA A 177 15.91 7.69 -1.95
CA ALA A 177 16.31 9.09 -2.05
C ALA A 177 15.86 9.85 -0.79
N ASP A 178 16.75 10.68 -0.23
CA ASP A 178 16.41 11.57 0.87
C ASP A 178 15.82 12.86 0.29
N LEU A 179 14.49 12.97 0.34
CA LEU A 179 13.74 14.13 -0.18
C LEU A 179 13.73 15.32 0.78
N THR A 180 14.50 15.28 1.88
CA THR A 180 14.56 16.35 2.89
C THR A 180 15.79 17.26 2.77
N LYS A 181 16.69 16.94 1.84
CA LYS A 181 17.90 17.71 1.52
C LYS A 181 17.77 18.32 0.14
#